data_AF-A0A937R7F1-F1
#
_entry.id   AF-A0A937R7F1-F1
#
_cell.length_a   1.000
_cell.length_b   1.000
_cell.length_c   1.000
_cell.angle_alpha   90.00
_cell.angle_beta   90.00
_cell.angle_gamma   90.00
#
_symmetry.space_group_name_H-M   'P 1'
#
loop_
_entity.id
_entity.type
_entity.pdbx_description
1 polymer ?
#
loop_
_entity_poly.entity_id
_entity_poly.type
_entity_poly.pdbx_seq_one_letter_code
_entity_poly.pdbx_strand_id
1 'polypeptide(L)'
;MEIELTLEQRVKTEPLRYRYTRMVNAGYVGRNQEEVRRHIEELAKKGIPGPKKTPTLSPVIPRMLVTDDTVEVYSHDTSGEVEYVLLIKDDKTIYVGLGSDHTD
;
A
#
# COMPACT_ATOMS: atom_id res chain seq x y z
N MET A 1 -2.38 16.28 -5.43
CA MET A 1 -2.60 16.16 -3.98
C MET A 1 -1.29 16.38 -3.27
N GLU A 2 -1.34 16.67 -1.98
CA GLU A 2 -0.17 16.91 -1.15
C GLU A 2 -0.44 16.35 0.24
N ILE A 3 0.60 15.82 0.87
CA ILE A 3 0.56 15.26 2.22
C ILE A 3 1.79 15.75 3.00
N GLU A 4 1.58 16.05 4.27
CA GLU A 4 2.64 16.39 5.20
C GLU A 4 2.96 15.16 6.03
N LEU A 5 4.23 14.75 6.01
CA LEU A 5 4.73 13.57 6.68
C LEU A 5 5.97 13.94 7.51
N THR A 6 6.41 12.99 8.32
CA THR A 6 7.67 13.09 9.03
C THR A 6 8.68 12.13 8.40
N LEU A 7 9.84 12.65 7.97
CA LEU A 7 10.92 11.83 7.45
C LEU A 7 11.92 11.53 8.57
N GLU A 8 11.97 10.27 8.96
CA GLU A 8 12.97 9.76 9.90
C GLU A 8 14.23 9.31 9.14
N GLN A 9 15.36 9.88 9.53
CA GLN A 9 16.69 9.49 9.05
C GLN A 9 17.51 9.00 10.24
N ARG A 10 18.68 8.39 9.96
CA ARG A 10 19.54 7.82 11.00
C ARG A 10 19.90 8.76 12.16
N VAL A 11 19.95 10.07 11.89
CA VAL A 11 20.47 11.08 12.84
C VAL A 11 19.53 12.28 13.02
N LYS A 12 18.47 12.38 12.23
CA LYS A 12 17.54 13.51 12.31
C LYS A 12 16.15 13.11 11.86
N THR A 13 15.18 13.89 12.30
CA THR A 13 13.80 13.83 11.89
C THR A 13 13.43 15.20 11.32
N GLU A 14 12.82 15.24 10.14
CA GLU A 14 12.45 16.50 9.49
C GLU A 14 11.08 16.40 8.78
N PRO A 15 10.35 17.52 8.62
CA PRO A 15 9.11 17.52 7.86
C PRO A 15 9.35 17.14 6.39
N LEU A 16 8.43 16.34 5.83
CA LEU A 16 8.40 15.94 4.43
C LEU A 16 7.06 16.32 3.81
N ARG A 17 7.08 17.35 2.97
CA ARG A 17 5.93 17.71 2.12
C ARG A 17 6.04 16.93 0.82
N TYR A 18 5.14 15.99 0.58
CA TYR A 18 5.16 15.13 -0.60
C TYR A 18 3.97 15.40 -1.51
N ARG A 19 4.23 15.61 -2.80
CA ARG A 19 3.19 15.84 -3.82
C ARG A 19 3.01 14.59 -4.66
N TYR A 20 1.75 14.23 -4.88
CA TYR A 20 1.38 13.03 -5.62
C TYR A 20 0.12 13.27 -6.44
N THR A 21 -0.02 12.50 -7.52
CA THR A 21 -1.17 12.58 -8.44
C THR A 21 -1.79 11.22 -8.74
N ARG A 22 -1.10 10.13 -8.37
CA ARG A 22 -1.52 8.75 -8.63
C ARG A 22 -1.13 7.89 -7.44
N MET A 23 -1.94 6.88 -7.18
CA MET A 23 -1.72 5.89 -6.15
C MET A 23 -2.20 4.54 -6.66
N VAL A 24 -1.47 3.49 -6.31
CA VAL A 24 -1.83 2.10 -6.62
C VAL A 24 -1.47 1.24 -5.42
N ASN A 25 -2.30 0.25 -5.14
CA ASN A 25 -1.93 -0.85 -4.25
C ASN A 25 -1.41 -2.01 -5.09
N ALA A 26 -0.46 -2.75 -4.54
CA ALA A 26 0.24 -3.81 -5.26
C ALA A 26 0.02 -5.15 -4.54
N GLY A 27 -0.98 -5.90 -4.99
CA GLY A 27 -1.26 -7.24 -4.48
C GLY A 27 -0.30 -8.29 -5.04
N TYR A 28 -0.14 -9.39 -4.31
CA TYR A 28 0.75 -10.50 -4.67
C TYR A 28 2.21 -10.06 -4.91
N VAL A 29 2.63 -9.03 -4.19
CA VAL A 29 4.04 -8.61 -4.15
C VAL A 29 4.84 -9.58 -3.30
N GLY A 30 6.04 -9.92 -3.74
CA GLY A 30 6.90 -10.80 -2.99
C GLY A 30 8.24 -11.02 -3.66
N ARG A 31 9.33 -10.93 -2.89
CA ARG A 31 10.65 -11.28 -3.41
C ARG A 31 10.75 -12.78 -3.74
N ASN A 32 10.14 -13.62 -2.89
CA ASN A 32 10.08 -15.05 -3.12
C ASN A 32 8.86 -15.41 -3.98
N GLN A 33 9.10 -15.63 -5.26
CA GLN A 33 8.05 -15.98 -6.22
C GLN A 33 7.46 -17.37 -6.01
N GLU A 34 8.18 -18.27 -5.35
CA GLU A 34 7.65 -19.59 -4.99
C GLU A 34 6.59 -19.50 -3.89
N GLU A 35 6.83 -18.66 -2.88
CA GLU A 35 5.85 -18.40 -1.81
C GLU A 35 4.60 -17.69 -2.34
N VAL A 36 4.77 -16.72 -3.25
CA VAL A 36 3.63 -16.06 -3.93
C VAL A 36 2.78 -17.09 -4.68
N ARG A 37 3.42 -17.99 -5.44
CA ARG A 37 2.71 -19.07 -6.16
C ARG A 37 2.01 -20.03 -5.20
N ARG A 38 2.68 -20.48 -4.14
CA ARG A 38 2.08 -21.36 -3.13
C ARG A 38 0.83 -20.73 -2.52
N HIS A 39 0.89 -19.45 -2.18
CA HIS A 39 -0.25 -18.73 -1.64
C HIS A 39 -1.42 -18.65 -2.64
N ILE A 40 -1.13 -18.38 -3.92
CA ILE A 40 -2.15 -18.41 -4.99
C ILE A 40 -2.80 -19.80 -5.10
N GLU A 41 -2.02 -20.88 -5.03
CA GLU A 41 -2.53 -22.25 -5.07
C GLU A 41 -3.38 -22.61 -3.83
N GLU A 42 -2.99 -22.13 -2.64
CA GLU A 42 -3.77 -22.28 -1.41
C GLU A 42 -5.14 -21.60 -1.52
N LEU A 43 -5.19 -20.38 -2.08
CA LEU A 43 -6.43 -19.65 -2.33
C LEU A 43 -7.30 -20.36 -3.39
N ALA A 44 -6.68 -20.87 -4.46
CA ALA A 44 -7.38 -21.63 -5.50
C ALA A 44 -8.08 -22.88 -4.95
N LYS A 45 -7.46 -23.59 -3.99
CA LYS A 45 -8.09 -24.72 -3.29
C LYS A 45 -9.34 -24.34 -2.50
N LYS A 46 -9.48 -23.06 -2.12
CA LYS A 46 -10.67 -22.49 -1.47
C LYS A 46 -11.69 -21.92 -2.47
N GLY A 47 -11.46 -22.08 -3.78
CA GLY A 47 -12.31 -21.54 -4.83
C GLY A 47 -12.10 -20.05 -5.14
N ILE A 48 -11.06 -19.44 -4.57
CA ILE A 48 -10.73 -18.02 -4.81
C ILE A 48 -9.86 -17.94 -6.07
N PRO A 49 -10.28 -17.21 -7.12
CA PRO A 49 -9.52 -17.13 -8.36
C PRO A 49 -8.21 -16.37 -8.15
N GLY A 50 -7.12 -16.89 -8.75
CA GLY A 50 -5.82 -16.22 -8.72
C GLY A 50 -5.75 -14.98 -9.62
N PRO A 51 -4.72 -14.13 -9.43
CA PRO A 51 -4.53 -12.93 -10.23
C PRO A 51 -4.15 -13.26 -11.68
N LYS A 52 -4.47 -12.37 -12.62
CA LYS A 52 -4.05 -12.51 -14.04
C LYS A 52 -2.55 -12.25 -14.24
N LYS A 53 -1.96 -11.41 -13.40
CA LYS A 53 -0.54 -11.02 -13.42
C LYS A 53 -0.07 -10.72 -12.01
N THR A 54 1.18 -11.08 -11.70
CA THR A 54 1.85 -10.74 -10.44
C THR A 54 3.03 -9.81 -10.73
N PRO A 55 3.14 -8.64 -10.06
CA PRO A 55 2.18 -8.10 -9.08
C PRO A 55 0.87 -7.65 -9.75
N THR A 56 -0.21 -7.62 -8.98
CA THR A 56 -1.48 -7.02 -9.40
C THR A 56 -1.53 -5.59 -8.92
N LEU A 57 -1.68 -4.65 -9.85
CA LEU A 57 -1.78 -3.22 -9.52
C LEU A 57 -3.24 -2.77 -9.56
N SER A 58 -3.73 -2.28 -8.43
CA SER A 58 -5.08 -1.74 -8.26
C SER A 58 -5.00 -0.22 -8.09
N PRO A 59 -5.52 0.60 -9.03
CA PRO A 59 -5.55 2.05 -8.87
C PRO A 59 -6.39 2.47 -7.67
N VAL A 60 -5.87 3.43 -6.89
CA VAL A 60 -6.58 4.01 -5.75
C VAL A 60 -6.77 5.51 -5.98
N ILE A 61 -7.92 6.02 -5.57
CA ILE A 61 -8.24 7.45 -5.66
C ILE A 61 -7.25 8.21 -4.74
N PRO A 62 -6.47 9.19 -5.24
CA PRO A 62 -5.48 9.90 -4.42
C PRO A 62 -6.05 10.60 -3.19
N ARG A 63 -7.35 10.89 -3.15
CA ARG A 63 -8.02 11.48 -1.99
C ARG A 63 -8.20 10.53 -0.80
N MET A 64 -7.99 9.22 -1.01
CA MET A 64 -8.10 8.21 0.06
C MET A 64 -6.85 8.14 0.94
N LEU A 65 -5.75 8.80 0.56
CA LEU A 65 -4.56 8.87 1.41
C LEU A 65 -4.78 9.93 2.50
N VAL A 66 -5.00 9.45 3.72
CA VAL A 66 -5.28 10.26 4.92
C VAL A 66 -4.34 9.88 6.05
N THR A 67 -4.17 10.79 7.02
CA THR A 67 -3.36 10.58 8.23
C THR A 67 -4.12 10.95 9.50
N ASP A 68 -5.43 11.13 9.39
CA ASP A 68 -6.34 11.45 10.48
C ASP A 68 -6.41 10.30 11.50
N ASP A 69 -6.66 10.62 12.76
CA ASP A 69 -6.80 9.63 13.84
C ASP A 69 -8.00 8.68 13.65
N THR A 70 -8.93 9.04 12.77
CA THR A 70 -10.14 8.29 12.45
C THR A 70 -10.41 8.32 10.96
N VAL A 71 -10.90 7.21 10.41
CA VAL A 71 -11.33 7.10 9.01
C VAL A 71 -12.82 6.80 8.92
N GLU A 72 -13.44 7.23 7.82
CA GLU A 72 -14.83 6.88 7.51
C GLU A 72 -14.87 5.55 6.76
N VAL A 73 -15.79 4.68 7.16
CA VAL A 73 -16.00 3.34 6.57
C VAL A 73 -17.47 3.15 6.22
N TYR A 74 -17.74 2.36 5.18
CA TYR A 74 -19.11 2.14 4.70
C TYR A 74 -19.93 1.24 5.62
N SER A 75 -19.31 0.23 6.21
CA SER A 75 -19.96 -0.81 7.01
C SER A 75 -19.21 -1.10 8.31
N HIS A 76 -19.76 -1.96 9.16
CA HIS A 76 -19.07 -2.45 10.36
C HIS A 76 -18.10 -3.60 10.09
N ASP A 77 -18.23 -4.26 8.94
CA ASP A 77 -17.31 -5.28 8.47
C ASP A 77 -16.18 -4.56 7.75
N THR A 78 -15.08 -4.30 8.46
CA THR A 78 -13.90 -3.65 7.88
C THR A 78 -12.62 -4.31 8.40
N SER A 79 -11.54 -4.19 7.63
CA SER A 79 -10.24 -4.69 7.99
C SER A 79 -9.14 -3.74 7.57
N GLY A 80 -8.20 -3.47 8.47
CA GLY A 80 -6.95 -2.81 8.14
C GLY A 80 -5.90 -3.80 7.70
N GLU A 81 -5.29 -3.58 6.54
CA GLU A 81 -4.12 -4.34 6.08
C GLU A 81 -2.87 -3.46 6.20
N VAL A 82 -1.89 -3.85 7.02
CA VAL A 82 -0.66 -3.07 7.21
C VAL A 82 0.28 -3.28 6.04
N GLU A 83 0.68 -2.19 5.38
CA GLU A 83 1.51 -2.21 4.17
C GLU A 83 2.70 -1.25 4.23
N TYR A 84 3.72 -1.57 3.43
CA TYR A 84 4.76 -0.60 3.09
C TYR A 84 4.23 0.40 2.07
N VAL A 85 4.30 1.68 2.42
CA VAL A 85 3.96 2.76 1.48
C VAL A 85 5.23 3.25 0.81
N LEU A 86 5.30 3.13 -0.52
CA LEU A 86 6.43 3.62 -1.31
C LEU A 86 6.09 4.97 -1.94
N LEU A 87 6.75 6.03 -1.47
CA LEU A 87 6.64 7.37 -2.05
C LEU A 87 7.78 7.58 -3.05
N ILE A 88 7.47 7.35 -4.32
CA ILE A 88 8.44 7.43 -5.42
C ILE A 88 8.60 8.91 -5.79
N LYS A 89 9.70 9.53 -5.40
CA LYS A 89 9.99 10.92 -5.78
C LYS A 89 10.62 11.00 -7.17
N ASP A 90 11.58 10.12 -7.43
CA ASP A 90 12.30 10.00 -8.70
C ASP A 90 12.98 8.62 -8.81
N ASP A 91 13.78 8.41 -9.86
CA ASP A 91 14.50 7.16 -10.15
C ASP A 91 15.54 6.80 -9.08
N LYS A 92 15.95 7.77 -8.26
CA LYS A 92 17.01 7.61 -7.24
C LYS A 92 16.47 7.66 -5.83
N THR A 93 15.26 8.19 -5.64
CA THR A 93 14.71 8.50 -4.32
C THR A 93 13.33 7.88 -4.16
N ILE A 94 13.27 6.88 -3.28
CA ILE A 94 12.04 6.28 -2.80
C ILE A 94 12.03 6.44 -1.28
N TYR A 95 11.00 7.08 -0.74
CA TYR A 95 10.74 7.05 0.69
C TYR A 95 9.88 5.84 1.02
N VAL A 96 10.14 5.23 2.16
CA VAL A 96 9.38 4.08 2.67
C VAL A 96 8.67 4.51 3.94
N GLY A 97 7.35 4.35 3.94
CA GLY A 97 6.50 4.57 5.10
C GLY A 97 5.71 3.31 5.46
N LEU A 98 4.90 3.46 6.51
CA LEU A 98 3.91 2.48 6.94
C LEU A 98 2.52 3.06 6.67
N GLY A 99 1.62 2.24 6.15
CA GLY A 99 0.23 2.63 5.94
C GLY A 99 -0.70 1.46 6.15
N SER A 100 -2.00 1.73 6.08
CA SER A 100 -3.01 0.69 6.04
C SER A 100 -3.80 0.78 4.73
N ASP A 101 -3.84 -0.29 3.96
CA ASP A 101 -4.87 -0.48 2.94
C ASP A 101 -6.15 -0.93 3.65
N HIS A 102 -6.90 0.05 4.18
CA HIS A 102 -8.11 -0.23 4.93
C HIS A 102 -9.26 -0.53 3.95
N THR A 103 -9.88 -1.69 4.12
CA THR A 103 -10.92 -2.21 3.24
C THR A 103 -12.19 -2.53 4.03
N ASP A 104 -13.35 -2.33 3.41
CA ASP A 104 -14.69 -2.70 3.85
C ASP A 104 -15.25 -3.94 3.10
#